data_AF-A0A382M151-F1
#
_entry.id   AF-A0A382M151-F1
#
_cell.length_a   1.000
_cell.length_b   1.000
_cell.length_c   1.000
_cell.angle_alpha   90.00
_cell.angle_beta   90.00
_cell.angle_gamma   90.00
#
_symmetry.space_group_name_H-M   'P 1'
#
loop_
_entity.id
_entity.type
_entity.pdbx_description
1 polymer ?
#
loop_
_entity_poly.entity_id
_entity_poly.type
_entity_poly.pdbx_seq_one_letter_code
_entity_poly.pdbx_strand_id
1 'polypeptide(L)'
;MKYMHKYFPIKNISNLTQIEWLLYFGLFAVALLLRVYDLNVRAMHHDESLHAYYSWELFQGSGLVHNPMMHGPLQMQLTSLIFFLFGDTDATARTLYVAAGTILVILPLFFRDLLGKHGAIMVSILLAISPSMVYFSRFARNDILMAVFTFGMVITMWKYLVSGNKKNLYLMSALLALSFSTKENAYLIVGTLGLYLTIGSIYESWPRKSYRGQFQNLSYPSLIFVSARMIFKAFRDCIYTQPHSRTFTVLILLISLTLPQWSAFVGIFQETILLKWSNIILVSEEGASSIGMPTHGGKLLAFLVVCSLIVASMYIGYKWHWKTWWKCASIFYLIWLSAYTTIFTNIFSGVQSGIWQSLGYWIVQQGEARGSQPAHYYLTL
;
A
#
# COMPACT_ATOMS: atom_id res chain seq x y z
N MET A 1 26.35 -1.46 1.78
CA MET A 1 26.27 -0.49 2.89
C MET A 1 27.41 0.55 2.98
N LYS A 2 28.70 0.21 2.76
CA LYS A 2 29.81 1.22 2.68
C LYS A 2 29.64 2.28 1.58
N TYR A 3 28.75 2.04 0.61
CA TYR A 3 28.47 2.93 -0.53
C TYR A 3 27.23 3.81 -0.37
N MET A 4 26.19 3.40 0.36
CA MET A 4 25.06 4.32 0.66
C MET A 4 25.53 5.50 1.51
N HIS A 5 26.40 5.26 2.49
CA HIS A 5 27.10 6.34 3.22
C HIS A 5 28.02 7.18 2.32
N LYS A 6 28.50 6.64 1.20
CA LYS A 6 29.42 7.33 0.26
C LYS A 6 28.68 8.29 -0.68
N TYR A 7 27.44 7.97 -1.06
CA TYR A 7 26.63 8.78 -1.98
C TYR A 7 25.53 9.58 -1.28
N PHE A 8 25.03 9.09 -0.15
CA PHE A 8 24.12 9.81 0.75
C PHE A 8 24.80 9.89 2.11
N PRO A 9 25.61 10.93 2.38
CA PRO A 9 26.15 11.15 3.71
C PRO A 9 24.97 11.39 4.65
N ILE A 10 24.53 10.33 5.33
CA ILE A 10 23.55 10.38 6.40
C ILE A 10 24.20 11.21 7.50
N LYS A 11 23.97 12.52 7.46
CA LYS A 11 24.36 13.40 8.56
C LYS A 11 23.52 12.97 9.75
N ASN A 12 24.17 12.73 10.89
CA ASN A 12 23.47 12.71 12.16
C ASN A 12 22.64 14.00 12.20
N ILE A 13 21.31 13.85 12.17
CA ILE A 13 20.44 15.01 12.17
C ILE A 13 20.68 15.74 13.50
N SER A 14 21.19 16.97 13.41
CA SER A 14 21.16 17.90 14.52
C SER A 14 19.71 18.04 15.01
N ASN A 15 19.52 18.15 16.32
CA ASN A 15 18.20 18.40 16.89
C ASN A 15 17.49 19.53 16.13
N LEU A 16 16.19 19.38 15.91
CA LEU A 16 15.34 20.41 15.31
C LEU A 16 15.57 21.73 16.06
N THR A 17 15.93 22.78 15.32
CA THR A 17 16.04 24.10 15.91
C THR A 17 14.64 24.62 16.27
N GLN A 18 14.53 25.52 17.25
CA GLN A 18 13.24 26.13 17.61
C GLN A 18 12.56 26.79 16.39
N ILE A 19 13.35 27.42 15.51
CA ILE A 19 12.87 28.02 14.27
C ILE A 19 12.27 26.98 13.34
N GLU A 20 12.90 25.81 13.18
CA GLU A 20 12.35 24.73 12.36
C GLU A 20 11.01 24.22 12.92
N TRP A 21 10.90 24.05 14.24
CA TRP A 21 9.64 23.67 14.86
C TRP A 21 8.54 24.70 14.61
N LEU A 22 8.85 25.99 14.75
CA LEU A 22 7.92 27.07 14.44
C LEU A 22 7.51 27.07 12.96
N LEU A 23 8.45 26.80 12.04
CA LEU A 23 8.13 26.69 10.61
C LEU A 23 7.22 25.51 10.31
N TYR A 24 7.49 24.32 10.84
CA TYR A 24 6.62 23.17 10.64
C TYR A 24 5.23 23.37 11.28
N PHE A 25 5.17 24.01 12.45
CA PHE A 25 3.91 24.39 13.08
C PHE A 25 3.13 25.40 12.22
N GLY A 26 3.81 26.42 11.70
CA GLY A 26 3.21 27.39 10.77
C GLY A 26 2.69 26.72 9.50
N LEU A 27 3.46 25.79 8.92
CA LEU A 27 3.02 25.01 7.76
C LEU A 27 1.84 24.10 8.08
N PHE A 28 1.82 23.47 9.25
CA PHE A 28 0.68 22.69 9.72
C PHE A 28 -0.58 23.56 9.83
N ALA A 29 -0.47 24.73 10.46
CA ALA A 29 -1.58 25.65 10.63
C ALA A 29 -2.10 26.17 9.28
N VAL A 30 -1.22 26.59 8.38
CA VAL A 30 -1.61 27.02 7.02
C VAL A 30 -2.26 25.87 6.24
N ALA A 31 -1.69 24.67 6.30
CA ALA A 31 -2.25 23.51 5.62
C ALA A 31 -3.65 23.14 6.13
N LEU A 32 -3.86 23.22 7.46
CA LEU A 32 -5.14 22.97 8.09
C LEU A 32 -6.16 24.04 7.69
N LEU A 33 -5.78 25.32 7.75
CA LEU A 33 -6.65 26.43 7.37
C LEU A 33 -7.13 26.31 5.93
N LEU A 34 -6.23 26.05 4.97
CA LEU A 34 -6.59 25.87 3.56
C LEU A 34 -7.54 24.69 3.30
N ARG A 35 -7.53 23.68 4.18
CA ARG A 35 -8.34 22.47 4.05
C ARG A 35 -9.67 22.58 4.81
N VAL A 36 -9.73 23.31 5.91
CA VAL A 36 -10.96 23.53 6.70
C VAL A 36 -11.78 24.70 6.17
N TYR A 37 -11.13 25.70 5.57
CA TYR A 37 -11.83 26.89 5.06
C TYR A 37 -12.90 26.50 4.05
N ASP A 38 -14.16 26.79 4.43
CA ASP A 38 -15.34 26.58 3.59
C ASP A 38 -15.57 25.12 3.17
N LEU A 39 -15.30 24.18 4.09
CA LEU A 39 -15.35 22.74 3.83
C LEU A 39 -16.77 22.22 3.48
N ASN A 40 -17.80 22.91 3.93
CA ASN A 40 -19.21 22.54 3.83
C ASN A 40 -19.94 23.16 2.63
N VAL A 41 -19.34 24.08 1.89
CA VAL A 41 -20.05 24.81 0.82
C VAL A 41 -20.28 23.97 -0.45
N ARG A 42 -19.44 22.97 -0.70
CA ARG A 42 -19.60 22.10 -1.87
C ARG A 42 -20.60 20.97 -1.57
N ALA A 43 -21.60 20.81 -2.44
CA ALA A 43 -22.47 19.64 -2.46
C ALA A 43 -21.66 18.33 -2.53
N MET A 44 -22.13 17.28 -1.86
CA MET A 44 -21.47 15.97 -1.90
C MET A 44 -21.45 15.43 -3.32
N HIS A 45 -20.26 15.03 -3.77
CA HIS A 45 -20.13 14.22 -4.97
C HIS A 45 -20.73 12.82 -4.74
N HIS A 46 -21.13 12.14 -5.81
CA HIS A 46 -21.68 10.77 -5.76
C HIS A 46 -20.85 9.83 -4.88
N ASP A 47 -19.54 9.69 -5.15
CA ASP A 47 -18.65 8.87 -4.32
C ASP A 47 -18.58 9.31 -2.83
N GLU A 48 -18.58 10.62 -2.56
CA GLU A 48 -18.55 11.14 -1.18
C GLU A 48 -19.83 10.75 -0.43
N SER A 49 -20.98 10.88 -1.10
CA SER A 49 -22.29 10.57 -0.51
C SER A 49 -22.40 9.11 -0.10
N LEU A 50 -21.85 8.18 -0.89
CA LEU A 50 -21.84 6.76 -0.53
C LEU A 50 -20.96 6.49 0.69
N HIS A 51 -19.75 7.07 0.76
CA HIS A 51 -18.90 6.93 1.94
C HIS A 51 -19.53 7.54 3.18
N ALA A 52 -20.15 8.72 3.05
CA ALA A 52 -20.88 9.37 4.14
C ALA A 52 -22.08 8.52 4.59
N TYR A 53 -22.90 8.03 3.65
CA TYR A 53 -24.08 7.21 3.94
C TYR A 53 -23.73 5.92 4.70
N TYR A 54 -22.75 5.13 4.23
CA TYR A 54 -22.37 3.90 4.92
C TYR A 54 -21.68 4.15 6.27
N SER A 55 -21.00 5.29 6.42
CA SER A 55 -20.47 5.73 7.72
C SER A 55 -21.61 6.08 8.69
N TRP A 56 -22.65 6.73 8.18
CA TRP A 56 -23.85 7.08 8.92
C TRP A 56 -24.66 5.85 9.33
N GLU A 57 -24.86 4.87 8.45
CA GLU A 57 -25.51 3.59 8.78
C GLU A 57 -24.80 2.87 9.94
N LEU A 58 -23.46 2.83 9.92
CA LEU A 58 -22.69 2.27 11.02
C LEU A 58 -22.87 3.08 12.32
N PHE A 59 -22.88 4.41 12.21
CA PHE A 59 -23.10 5.32 13.34
C PHE A 59 -24.49 5.14 13.97
N GLN A 60 -25.53 4.94 13.14
CA GLN A 60 -26.91 4.71 13.57
C GLN A 60 -27.13 3.30 14.17
N GLY A 61 -26.15 2.40 14.07
CA GLY A 61 -26.22 1.04 14.62
C GLY A 61 -26.76 -0.01 13.64
N SER A 62 -26.98 0.32 12.37
CA SER A 62 -27.35 -0.65 11.32
C SER A 62 -26.22 -1.64 10.99
N GLY A 63 -25.00 -1.33 11.42
CA GLY A 63 -23.79 -2.10 11.14
C GLY A 63 -23.15 -1.75 9.79
N LEU A 64 -22.03 -2.39 9.49
CA LEU A 64 -21.31 -2.21 8.23
C LEU A 64 -20.88 -3.57 7.67
N VAL A 65 -21.33 -3.87 6.46
CA VAL A 65 -20.87 -5.02 5.67
C VAL A 65 -19.96 -4.49 4.57
N HIS A 66 -18.75 -5.04 4.45
CA HIS A 66 -17.82 -4.62 3.42
C HIS A 66 -18.39 -4.90 2.03
N ASN A 67 -18.41 -3.87 1.19
CA ASN A 67 -18.79 -3.93 -0.21
C ASN A 67 -17.58 -3.49 -1.05
N PRO A 68 -17.02 -4.35 -1.93
CA PRO A 68 -15.82 -4.04 -2.70
C PRO A 68 -16.00 -2.85 -3.65
N MET A 69 -17.23 -2.52 -4.06
CA MET A 69 -17.52 -1.31 -4.84
C MET A 69 -17.12 -0.03 -4.08
N MET A 70 -17.21 -0.07 -2.75
CA MET A 70 -16.90 1.04 -1.85
C MET A 70 -15.43 1.06 -1.40
N HIS A 71 -14.59 0.18 -1.97
CA HIS A 71 -13.24 -0.09 -1.50
C HIS A 71 -13.20 -0.56 -0.03
N GLY A 72 -12.04 -0.42 0.61
CA GLY A 72 -11.82 -0.92 1.96
C GLY A 72 -12.63 -0.18 3.03
N PRO A 73 -13.00 -0.86 4.13
CA PRO A 73 -13.96 -0.34 5.11
C PRO A 73 -13.38 0.66 6.11
N LEU A 74 -12.05 0.87 6.12
CA LEU A 74 -11.37 1.68 7.12
C LEU A 74 -11.93 3.11 7.20
N GLN A 75 -12.09 3.77 6.05
CA GLN A 75 -12.55 5.16 6.02
C GLN A 75 -13.98 5.28 6.54
N MET A 76 -14.87 4.31 6.28
CA MET A 76 -16.25 4.36 6.75
C MET A 76 -16.32 4.19 8.27
N GLN A 77 -15.47 3.34 8.85
CA GLN A 77 -15.38 3.16 10.29
C GLN A 77 -14.81 4.40 10.99
N LEU A 78 -13.75 4.99 10.44
CA LEU A 78 -13.15 6.20 10.99
C LEU A 78 -14.10 7.40 10.88
N THR A 79 -14.80 7.55 9.76
CA THR A 79 -15.81 8.60 9.58
C THR A 79 -17.03 8.38 10.48
N SER A 80 -17.48 7.13 10.67
CA SER A 80 -18.54 6.79 11.63
C SER A 80 -18.16 7.17 13.07
N LEU A 81 -16.90 6.96 13.47
CA LEU A 81 -16.38 7.44 14.76
C LEU A 81 -16.40 8.98 14.84
N ILE A 82 -16.08 9.69 13.75
CA ILE A 82 -16.15 11.15 13.71
C ILE A 82 -17.61 11.62 13.85
N PHE A 83 -18.56 10.95 13.19
CA PHE A 83 -19.99 11.23 13.35
C PHE A 83 -20.47 11.01 14.79
N PHE A 84 -20.01 9.94 15.43
CA PHE A 84 -20.29 9.70 16.84
C PHE A 84 -19.79 10.81 17.77
N LEU A 85 -18.62 11.38 17.49
CA LEU A 85 -18.00 12.40 18.35
C LEU A 85 -18.49 13.82 18.06
N PHE A 86 -18.82 14.15 16.81
CA PHE A 86 -19.02 15.53 16.35
C PHE A 86 -20.33 15.74 15.56
N GLY A 87 -21.13 14.70 15.34
CA GLY A 87 -22.35 14.73 14.53
C GLY A 87 -22.13 14.47 13.04
N ASP A 88 -23.21 14.20 12.32
CA ASP A 88 -23.28 13.81 10.91
C ASP A 88 -23.59 15.01 9.99
N THR A 89 -22.54 15.74 9.60
CA THR A 89 -22.63 16.91 8.71
C THR A 89 -21.67 16.75 7.53
N ASP A 90 -21.87 17.53 6.47
CA ASP A 90 -20.96 17.57 5.31
C ASP A 90 -19.51 17.88 5.70
N ALA A 91 -19.31 18.73 6.71
CA ALA A 91 -17.98 19.06 7.21
C ALA A 91 -17.35 17.88 7.98
N THR A 92 -18.10 17.22 8.85
CA THR A 92 -17.59 16.08 9.62
C THR A 92 -17.29 14.89 8.72
N ALA A 93 -18.07 14.68 7.66
CA ALA A 93 -17.82 13.63 6.66
C ALA A 93 -16.46 13.80 5.95
N ARG A 94 -15.99 15.05 5.80
CA ARG A 94 -14.71 15.39 5.15
C ARG A 94 -13.54 15.53 6.12
N THR A 95 -13.80 15.51 7.43
CA THR A 95 -12.79 15.81 8.47
C THR A 95 -11.64 14.82 8.50
N LEU A 96 -11.91 13.52 8.28
CA LEU A 96 -10.88 12.49 8.20
C LEU A 96 -9.81 12.81 7.14
N TYR A 97 -10.27 13.26 5.97
CA TYR A 97 -9.45 13.55 4.80
C TYR A 97 -8.66 14.86 4.98
N VAL A 98 -9.27 15.84 5.64
CA VAL A 98 -8.60 17.09 6.04
C VAL A 98 -7.47 16.79 7.01
N ALA A 99 -7.70 15.95 8.02
CA ALA A 99 -6.69 15.54 8.98
C ALA A 99 -5.53 14.81 8.28
N ALA A 100 -5.84 13.82 7.42
CA ALA A 100 -4.84 13.09 6.65
C ALA A 100 -4.02 14.02 5.75
N GLY A 101 -4.67 14.90 5.01
CA GLY A 101 -4.03 15.89 4.13
C GLY A 101 -3.14 16.88 4.88
N THR A 102 -3.50 17.25 6.11
CA THR A 102 -2.69 18.11 6.96
C THR A 102 -1.48 17.36 7.52
N ILE A 103 -1.64 16.10 7.92
CA ILE A 103 -0.53 15.22 8.35
C ILE A 103 0.47 15.02 7.21
N LEU A 104 -0.01 14.84 5.97
CA LEU A 104 0.84 14.66 4.79
C LEU A 104 1.89 15.77 4.64
N VAL A 105 1.53 17.01 4.98
CA VAL A 105 2.42 18.19 4.89
C VAL A 105 3.59 18.10 5.87
N ILE A 106 3.43 17.40 7.00
CA ILE A 106 4.47 17.28 8.03
C ILE A 106 5.33 16.04 7.85
N LEU A 107 4.88 15.04 7.08
CA LEU A 107 5.65 13.83 6.82
C LEU A 107 7.08 14.05 6.28
N PRO A 108 7.39 15.07 5.44
CA PRO A 108 8.75 15.35 4.99
C PRO A 108 9.76 15.56 6.13
N LEU A 109 9.30 15.99 7.32
CA LEU A 109 10.13 16.10 8.52
C LEU A 109 10.83 14.78 8.85
N PHE A 110 10.13 13.65 8.71
CA PHE A 110 10.67 12.32 8.98
C PHE A 110 11.56 11.80 7.85
N PHE A 111 11.53 12.43 6.68
CA PHE A 111 12.35 12.10 5.51
C PHE A 111 13.57 13.02 5.34
N ARG A 112 13.83 13.85 6.35
CA ARG A 112 14.88 14.87 6.34
C ARG A 112 16.31 14.34 6.24
N ASP A 113 16.57 13.10 6.67
CA ASP A 113 17.88 12.45 6.48
C ASP A 113 18.30 12.39 5.01
N LEU A 114 17.32 12.30 4.11
CA LEU A 114 17.54 12.22 2.67
C LEU A 114 17.42 13.59 1.99
N LEU A 115 16.37 14.34 2.31
CA LEU A 115 16.07 15.62 1.65
C LEU A 115 16.91 16.79 2.17
N GLY A 116 17.53 16.65 3.34
CA GLY A 116 18.11 17.76 4.08
C GLY A 116 17.05 18.72 4.65
N LYS A 117 17.50 19.69 5.46
CA LYS A 117 16.63 20.68 6.11
C LYS A 117 15.78 21.46 5.11
N HIS A 118 16.42 22.10 4.14
CA HIS A 118 15.75 22.96 3.17
C HIS A 118 14.86 22.16 2.22
N GLY A 119 15.31 20.98 1.78
CA GLY A 119 14.50 20.10 0.93
C GLY A 119 13.23 19.62 1.63
N ALA A 120 13.31 19.23 2.91
CA ALA A 120 12.13 18.81 3.66
C ALA A 120 11.12 19.94 3.83
N ILE A 121 11.58 21.17 4.16
CA ILE A 121 10.71 22.35 4.28
C ILE A 121 10.07 22.70 2.93
N MET A 122 10.86 22.68 1.84
CA MET A 122 10.36 22.98 0.50
C MET A 122 9.28 21.98 0.06
N VAL A 123 9.49 20.68 0.28
CA VAL A 123 8.47 19.66 0.00
C VAL A 123 7.21 19.88 0.84
N SER A 124 7.35 20.22 2.13
CA SER A 124 6.20 20.57 2.97
C SER A 124 5.44 21.80 2.44
N ILE A 125 6.12 22.85 2.00
CA ILE A 125 5.49 24.03 1.38
C ILE A 125 4.71 23.62 0.12
N LEU A 126 5.34 22.87 -0.78
CA LEU A 126 4.72 22.42 -2.03
C LEU A 126 3.48 21.55 -1.77
N LEU A 127 3.52 20.64 -0.79
CA LEU A 127 2.36 19.83 -0.39
C LEU A 127 1.26 20.66 0.28
N ALA A 128 1.62 21.72 1.01
CA ALA A 128 0.66 22.59 1.70
C ALA A 128 -0.21 23.36 0.70
N ILE A 129 0.39 23.90 -0.35
CA ILE A 129 -0.25 24.80 -1.32
C ILE A 129 -0.64 24.13 -2.66
N SER A 130 -0.22 22.89 -2.91
CA SER A 130 -0.54 22.18 -4.16
C SER A 130 -2.06 22.08 -4.34
N PRO A 131 -2.62 22.58 -5.46
CA PRO A 131 -4.06 22.53 -5.71
C PRO A 131 -4.62 21.11 -5.68
N SER A 132 -3.89 20.14 -6.24
CA SER A 132 -4.28 18.73 -6.22
C SER A 132 -4.33 18.17 -4.80
N MET A 133 -3.30 18.47 -3.98
CA MET A 133 -3.26 17.99 -2.60
C MET A 133 -4.36 18.63 -1.75
N VAL A 134 -4.60 19.94 -1.89
CA VAL A 134 -5.68 20.63 -1.18
C VAL A 134 -7.05 20.08 -1.61
N TYR A 135 -7.28 19.90 -2.92
CA TYR A 135 -8.53 19.38 -3.45
C TYR A 135 -8.85 17.97 -2.90
N PHE A 136 -7.92 17.01 -3.04
CA PHE A 136 -8.15 15.65 -2.58
C PHE A 136 -8.13 15.51 -1.04
N SER A 137 -7.57 16.48 -0.32
CA SER A 137 -7.68 16.53 1.15
C SER A 137 -9.03 17.07 1.65
N ARG A 138 -9.80 17.75 0.78
CA ARG A 138 -11.14 18.29 1.08
C ARG A 138 -12.27 17.41 0.55
N PHE A 139 -11.91 16.26 -0.03
CA PHE A 139 -12.82 15.37 -0.73
C PHE A 139 -12.91 14.07 0.03
N ALA A 140 -14.12 13.62 0.36
CA ALA A 140 -14.34 12.40 1.14
C ALA A 140 -14.08 11.12 0.32
N ARG A 141 -12.82 10.92 -0.09
CA ARG A 141 -12.35 9.73 -0.80
C ARG A 141 -10.97 9.27 -0.34
N ASN A 142 -10.76 7.97 -0.51
CA ASN A 142 -9.56 7.22 -0.18
C ASN A 142 -8.20 7.81 -0.63
N ASP A 143 -8.16 8.63 -1.67
CA ASP A 143 -6.92 8.99 -2.37
C ASP A 143 -5.89 9.68 -1.46
N ILE A 144 -6.33 10.59 -0.59
CA ILE A 144 -5.42 11.29 0.34
C ILE A 144 -4.93 10.37 1.48
N LEU A 145 -5.76 9.42 1.93
CA LEU A 145 -5.37 8.40 2.91
C LEU A 145 -4.26 7.52 2.34
N MET A 146 -4.44 7.07 1.09
CA MET A 146 -3.43 6.31 0.36
C MET A 146 -2.12 7.10 0.23
N ALA A 147 -2.18 8.40 -0.09
CA ALA A 147 -0.98 9.24 -0.18
C ALA A 147 -0.19 9.28 1.14
N VAL A 148 -0.87 9.45 2.28
CA VAL A 148 -0.27 9.43 3.61
C VAL A 148 0.36 8.07 3.91
N PHE A 149 -0.36 6.98 3.66
CA PHE A 149 0.14 5.63 3.93
C PHE A 149 1.33 5.27 3.03
N THR A 150 1.28 5.59 1.74
CA THR A 150 2.39 5.38 0.81
C THR A 150 3.62 6.17 1.23
N PHE A 151 3.47 7.46 1.54
CA PHE A 151 4.63 8.26 1.93
C PHE A 151 5.21 7.79 3.28
N GLY A 152 4.36 7.44 4.23
CA GLY A 152 4.76 6.81 5.49
C GLY A 152 5.52 5.48 5.28
N MET A 153 5.07 4.64 4.35
CA MET A 153 5.76 3.38 3.99
C MET A 153 7.14 3.66 3.39
N VAL A 154 7.27 4.66 2.52
CA VAL A 154 8.58 5.08 1.96
C VAL A 154 9.51 5.58 3.07
N ILE A 155 9.00 6.41 3.99
CA ILE A 155 9.78 6.93 5.12
C ILE A 155 10.27 5.79 6.02
N THR A 156 9.39 4.89 6.42
CA THR A 156 9.72 3.77 7.31
C THR A 156 10.65 2.77 6.65
N MET A 157 10.42 2.45 5.37
CA MET A 157 11.34 1.66 4.55
C MET A 157 12.73 2.29 4.56
N TRP A 158 12.86 3.57 4.19
CA TRP A 158 14.15 4.25 4.14
C TRP A 158 14.85 4.27 5.51
N LYS A 159 14.11 4.62 6.58
CA LYS A 159 14.62 4.60 7.95
C LYS A 159 15.12 3.22 8.34
N TYR A 160 14.45 2.14 7.92
CA TYR A 160 14.93 0.79 8.13
C TYR A 160 16.20 0.48 7.34
N LEU A 161 16.26 0.85 6.06
CA LEU A 161 17.46 0.64 5.22
C LEU A 161 18.69 1.34 5.81
N VAL A 162 18.51 2.54 6.37
CA VAL A 162 19.58 3.34 6.98
C VAL A 162 19.96 2.87 8.39
N SER A 163 18.98 2.63 9.28
CA SER A 163 19.25 2.35 10.70
C SER A 163 19.28 0.87 11.06
N GLY A 164 18.57 0.02 10.32
CA GLY A 164 18.27 -1.37 10.69
C GLY A 164 17.31 -1.52 11.87
N ASN A 165 16.70 -0.43 12.36
CA ASN A 165 15.81 -0.47 13.51
C ASN A 165 14.47 -1.14 13.16
N LYS A 166 14.19 -2.28 13.80
CA LYS A 166 12.99 -3.10 13.59
C LYS A 166 11.67 -2.38 13.87
N LYS A 167 11.66 -1.30 14.68
CA LYS A 167 10.45 -0.49 14.89
C LYS A 167 9.88 0.06 13.59
N ASN A 168 10.74 0.36 12.62
CA ASN A 168 10.31 0.82 11.30
C ASN A 168 9.59 -0.29 10.52
N LEU A 169 9.97 -1.55 10.70
CA LEU A 169 9.26 -2.68 10.08
C LEU A 169 7.86 -2.83 10.67
N TYR A 170 7.72 -2.67 11.99
CA TYR A 170 6.42 -2.73 12.67
C TYR A 170 5.49 -1.60 12.21
N LEU A 171 6.01 -0.38 12.11
CA LEU A 171 5.24 0.76 11.61
C LEU A 171 4.88 0.60 10.13
N MET A 172 5.81 0.10 9.31
CA MET A 172 5.54 -0.22 7.91
C MET A 172 4.44 -1.29 7.78
N SER A 173 4.43 -2.32 8.62
CA SER A 173 3.36 -3.33 8.65
C SER A 173 2.00 -2.74 9.02
N ALA A 174 1.95 -1.79 9.95
CA ALA A 174 0.71 -1.09 10.28
C ALA A 174 0.20 -0.24 9.10
N LEU A 175 1.08 0.54 8.48
CA LEU A 175 0.73 1.36 7.30
C LEU A 175 0.28 0.51 6.11
N LEU A 176 0.92 -0.66 5.92
CA LEU A 176 0.53 -1.61 4.90
C LEU A 176 -0.90 -2.14 5.17
N ALA A 177 -1.22 -2.52 6.41
CA ALA A 177 -2.56 -2.96 6.76
C ALA A 177 -3.61 -1.86 6.54
N LEU A 178 -3.32 -0.64 6.98
CA LEU A 178 -4.21 0.52 6.75
C LEU A 178 -4.43 0.76 5.26
N SER A 179 -3.38 0.64 4.44
CA SER A 179 -3.46 0.76 2.98
C SER A 179 -4.36 -0.31 2.37
N PHE A 180 -4.19 -1.58 2.75
CA PHE A 180 -5.04 -2.69 2.29
C PHE A 180 -6.48 -2.56 2.77
N SER A 181 -6.71 -1.96 3.94
CA SER A 181 -8.06 -1.69 4.46
C SER A 181 -8.70 -0.42 3.87
N THR A 182 -8.02 0.29 2.97
CA THR A 182 -8.50 1.53 2.35
C THR A 182 -8.83 1.34 0.87
N LYS A 183 -7.88 0.84 0.06
CA LYS A 183 -8.06 0.75 -1.40
C LYS A 183 -7.14 -0.28 -2.04
N GLU A 184 -7.61 -0.87 -3.15
CA GLU A 184 -6.89 -1.87 -3.95
C GLU A 184 -5.61 -1.31 -4.61
N ASN A 185 -5.44 0.02 -4.64
CA ASN A 185 -4.16 0.64 -4.99
C ASN A 185 -2.99 0.15 -4.12
N ALA A 186 -3.28 -0.43 -2.94
CA ALA A 186 -2.29 -1.12 -2.10
C ALA A 186 -1.49 -2.19 -2.87
N TYR A 187 -2.12 -2.94 -3.77
CA TYR A 187 -1.45 -3.96 -4.59
C TYR A 187 -0.38 -3.35 -5.51
N LEU A 188 -0.68 -2.20 -6.13
CA LEU A 188 0.27 -1.47 -6.97
C LEU A 188 1.42 -0.86 -6.15
N ILE A 189 1.14 -0.38 -4.94
CA ILE A 189 2.18 0.12 -4.04
C ILE A 189 3.13 -1.01 -3.62
N VAL A 190 2.58 -2.19 -3.29
CA VAL A 190 3.38 -3.39 -3.01
C VAL A 190 4.22 -3.78 -4.22
N GLY A 191 3.64 -3.79 -5.42
CA GLY A 191 4.36 -4.11 -6.65
C GLY A 191 5.51 -3.13 -6.95
N THR A 192 5.27 -1.83 -6.81
CA THR A 192 6.27 -0.77 -7.08
C THR A 192 7.41 -0.78 -6.04
N LEU A 193 7.09 -0.85 -4.74
CA LEU A 193 8.10 -0.98 -3.69
C LEU A 193 8.85 -2.32 -3.82
N GLY A 194 8.14 -3.40 -4.12
CA GLY A 194 8.71 -4.73 -4.35
C GLY A 194 9.69 -4.73 -5.51
N LEU A 195 9.38 -4.06 -6.62
CA LEU A 195 10.28 -3.91 -7.76
C LEU A 195 11.54 -3.12 -7.38
N TYR A 196 11.40 -1.97 -6.71
CA TYR A 196 12.53 -1.17 -6.22
C TYR A 196 13.45 -2.00 -5.32
N LEU A 197 12.88 -2.72 -4.35
CA LEU A 197 13.63 -3.56 -3.41
C LEU A 197 14.24 -4.79 -4.09
N THR A 198 13.61 -5.34 -5.12
CA THR A 198 14.17 -6.44 -5.92
C THR A 198 15.41 -5.97 -6.67
N ILE A 199 15.33 -4.82 -7.36
CA ILE A 199 16.48 -4.21 -8.05
C ILE A 199 17.59 -3.89 -7.04
N GLY A 200 17.24 -3.29 -5.90
CA GLY A 200 18.21 -2.98 -4.84
C GLY A 200 18.90 -4.23 -4.27
N SER A 201 18.16 -5.33 -4.08
CA SER A 201 18.69 -6.60 -3.59
C SER A 201 19.63 -7.27 -4.61
N ILE A 202 19.28 -7.22 -5.91
CA ILE A 202 20.12 -7.70 -7.00
C ILE A 202 21.39 -6.85 -7.09
N TYR A 203 21.28 -5.52 -6.99
CA TYR A 203 22.41 -4.61 -7.02
C TYR A 203 23.39 -4.85 -5.86
N GLU A 204 22.89 -5.06 -4.64
CA GLU A 204 23.72 -5.38 -3.47
C GLU A 204 24.48 -6.71 -3.63
N SER A 205 23.85 -7.69 -4.28
CA SER A 205 24.40 -9.03 -4.51
C SER A 205 25.19 -9.14 -5.82
N TRP A 206 25.25 -8.06 -6.61
CA TRP A 206 25.86 -8.11 -7.94
C TRP A 206 27.36 -8.44 -7.88
N PRO A 207 27.84 -9.42 -8.65
CA PRO A 207 29.23 -9.84 -8.57
C PRO A 207 30.15 -8.70 -9.06
N ARG A 208 31.05 -8.24 -8.20
CA ARG A 208 31.97 -7.12 -8.46
C ARG A 208 33.21 -7.49 -9.29
N LYS A 209 33.32 -8.73 -9.78
CA LYS A 209 34.41 -9.12 -10.68
C LYS A 209 34.24 -8.40 -12.02
N SER A 210 35.34 -7.96 -12.62
CA SER A 210 35.32 -7.32 -13.94
C SER A 210 34.95 -8.36 -15.00
N TYR A 211 33.70 -8.33 -15.45
CA TYR A 211 33.21 -9.14 -16.57
C TYR A 211 33.44 -8.47 -17.93
N ARG A 212 34.22 -7.39 -17.98
CA ARG A 212 34.39 -6.52 -19.16
C ARG A 212 34.90 -7.27 -20.39
N GLY A 213 35.69 -8.33 -20.20
CA GLY A 213 36.18 -9.19 -21.29
C GLY A 213 35.21 -10.29 -21.76
N GLN A 214 34.14 -10.59 -21.01
CA GLN A 214 33.17 -11.63 -21.41
C GLN A 214 32.12 -11.11 -22.39
N PHE A 215 31.86 -9.81 -22.44
CA PHE A 215 30.78 -9.24 -23.26
C PHE A 215 31.21 -8.76 -24.66
N GLN A 216 32.51 -8.67 -24.94
CA GLN A 216 33.01 -8.03 -26.17
C GLN A 216 32.71 -8.81 -27.46
N ASN A 217 32.55 -10.14 -27.38
CA ASN A 217 32.40 -11.02 -28.55
C ASN A 217 31.12 -11.87 -28.53
N LEU A 218 30.08 -11.46 -27.79
CA LEU A 218 28.82 -12.23 -27.70
C LEU A 218 27.80 -11.76 -28.73
N SER A 219 27.09 -12.71 -29.33
CA SER A 219 25.87 -12.41 -30.11
C SER A 219 24.75 -11.89 -29.19
N TYR A 220 23.79 -11.14 -29.75
CA TYR A 220 22.66 -10.60 -28.97
C TYR A 220 21.88 -11.69 -28.17
N PRO A 221 21.55 -12.86 -28.73
CA PRO A 221 20.90 -13.93 -27.96
C PRO A 221 21.76 -14.45 -26.80
N SER A 222 23.06 -14.62 -27.03
CA SER A 222 23.99 -15.07 -25.98
C SER A 222 24.17 -14.02 -24.89
N LEU A 223 24.14 -12.74 -25.23
CA LEU A 223 24.20 -11.64 -24.27
C LEU A 223 22.96 -11.61 -23.36
N ILE A 224 21.76 -11.81 -23.93
CA ILE A 224 20.51 -11.93 -23.16
C ILE A 224 20.60 -13.11 -22.20
N PHE A 225 21.02 -14.28 -22.68
CA PHE A 225 21.14 -15.48 -21.85
C PHE A 225 22.16 -15.33 -20.71
N VAL A 226 23.33 -14.76 -20.98
CA VAL A 226 24.36 -14.49 -19.96
C VAL A 226 23.84 -13.49 -18.92
N SER A 227 23.17 -12.43 -19.36
CA SER A 227 22.58 -11.42 -18.48
C SER A 227 21.49 -12.02 -17.58
N ALA A 228 20.59 -12.83 -18.15
CA ALA A 228 19.55 -13.54 -17.40
C ALA A 228 20.15 -14.50 -16.36
N ARG A 229 21.18 -15.27 -16.75
CA ARG A 229 21.89 -16.17 -15.82
C ARG A 229 22.59 -15.42 -14.70
N MET A 230 23.17 -14.25 -14.98
CA MET A 230 23.80 -13.40 -13.98
C MET A 230 22.78 -12.82 -13.00
N ILE A 231 21.63 -12.33 -13.49
CA ILE A 231 20.53 -11.86 -12.65
C ILE A 231 20.02 -12.99 -11.76
N PHE A 232 19.76 -14.17 -12.33
CA PHE A 232 19.31 -15.34 -11.57
C PHE A 232 20.32 -15.74 -10.50
N LYS A 233 21.62 -15.74 -10.84
CA LYS A 233 22.68 -16.01 -9.87
C LYS A 233 22.70 -14.96 -8.75
N ALA A 234 22.63 -13.67 -9.08
CA ALA A 234 22.62 -12.59 -8.08
C ALA A 234 21.39 -12.70 -7.16
N PHE A 235 20.22 -13.02 -7.71
CA PHE A 235 19.01 -13.24 -6.93
C PHE A 235 19.12 -14.47 -6.02
N ARG A 236 19.63 -15.58 -6.54
CA ARG A 236 19.91 -16.79 -5.74
C ARG A 236 20.91 -16.48 -4.64
N ASP A 237 21.99 -15.78 -4.95
CA ASP A 237 23.03 -15.42 -3.98
C ASP A 237 22.45 -14.47 -2.91
N CYS A 238 21.47 -13.62 -3.22
CA CYS A 238 20.74 -12.82 -2.22
C CYS A 238 20.06 -13.72 -1.16
N ILE A 239 19.39 -14.79 -1.59
CA ILE A 239 18.70 -15.73 -0.70
C ILE A 239 19.69 -16.54 0.15
N TYR A 240 20.81 -17.01 -0.43
CA TYR A 240 21.70 -17.96 0.26
C TYR A 240 22.91 -17.31 0.94
N THR A 241 23.47 -16.24 0.37
CA THR A 241 24.72 -15.63 0.87
C THR A 241 24.50 -14.36 1.68
N GLN A 242 23.42 -13.61 1.43
CA GLN A 242 23.06 -12.41 2.20
C GLN A 242 21.57 -12.39 2.59
N PRO A 243 21.04 -13.45 3.24
CA PRO A 243 19.61 -13.56 3.57
C PRO A 243 19.08 -12.45 4.49
N HIS A 244 19.97 -11.61 5.02
CA HIS A 244 19.67 -10.57 6.01
C HIS A 244 20.14 -9.19 5.56
N SER A 245 20.38 -9.00 4.26
CA SER A 245 20.47 -7.64 3.70
C SER A 245 19.21 -6.86 4.12
N ARG A 246 19.37 -5.57 4.42
CA ARG A 246 18.25 -4.73 4.87
C ARG A 246 17.22 -4.56 3.75
N THR A 247 17.70 -4.41 2.51
CA THR A 247 16.87 -4.32 1.31
C THR A 247 16.08 -5.60 1.10
N PHE A 248 16.75 -6.75 1.20
CA PHE A 248 16.11 -8.06 1.09
C PHE A 248 15.13 -8.33 2.24
N THR A 249 15.44 -7.86 3.45
CA THR A 249 14.54 -7.95 4.60
C THR A 249 13.20 -7.26 4.34
N VAL A 250 13.23 -6.02 3.85
CA VAL A 250 11.99 -5.30 3.54
C VAL A 250 11.23 -6.00 2.42
N LEU A 251 11.93 -6.50 1.39
CA LEU A 251 11.33 -7.24 0.28
C LEU A 251 10.58 -8.49 0.77
N ILE A 252 11.27 -9.34 1.55
CA ILE A 252 10.68 -10.56 2.08
C ILE A 252 9.52 -10.25 3.03
N LEU A 253 9.63 -9.22 3.86
CA LEU A 253 8.53 -8.80 4.73
C LEU A 253 7.32 -8.36 3.91
N LEU A 254 7.52 -7.50 2.91
CA LEU A 254 6.46 -6.96 2.05
C LEU A 254 5.74 -8.09 1.30
N ILE A 255 6.48 -9.01 0.69
CA ILE A 255 5.92 -10.15 -0.05
C ILE A 255 5.20 -11.08 0.90
N SER A 256 5.86 -11.56 1.97
CA SER A 256 5.28 -12.57 2.84
C SER A 256 4.02 -12.07 3.55
N LEU A 257 3.99 -10.84 4.07
CA LEU A 257 2.81 -10.30 4.77
C LEU A 257 1.60 -10.13 3.86
N THR A 258 1.82 -9.76 2.59
CA THR A 258 0.73 -9.47 1.66
C THR A 258 0.32 -10.69 0.85
N LEU A 259 1.12 -11.77 0.85
CA LEU A 259 0.92 -12.93 -0.01
C LEU A 259 -0.52 -13.49 0.03
N PRO A 260 -1.17 -13.67 1.19
CA PRO A 260 -2.56 -14.13 1.22
C PRO A 260 -3.57 -13.16 0.60
N GLN A 261 -3.30 -11.85 0.63
CA GLN A 261 -4.16 -10.83 0.02
C GLN A 261 -4.16 -10.91 -1.52
N TRP A 262 -3.17 -11.57 -2.12
CA TRP A 262 -3.09 -11.78 -3.57
C TRP A 262 -3.88 -13.01 -4.05
N SER A 263 -4.63 -13.71 -3.18
CA SER A 263 -5.24 -15.01 -3.54
C SER A 263 -6.19 -14.93 -4.73
N ALA A 264 -6.99 -13.87 -4.84
CA ALA A 264 -7.93 -13.72 -5.95
C ALA A 264 -7.25 -13.49 -7.31
N PHE A 265 -5.95 -13.17 -7.33
CA PHE A 265 -5.16 -13.02 -8.56
C PHE A 265 -5.12 -14.31 -9.39
N VAL A 266 -5.28 -15.48 -8.75
CA VAL A 266 -5.40 -16.77 -9.45
C VAL A 266 -6.60 -16.79 -10.41
N GLY A 267 -7.63 -15.97 -10.14
CA GLY A 267 -8.79 -15.80 -11.00
C GLY A 267 -8.46 -15.36 -12.43
N ILE A 268 -7.34 -14.66 -12.66
CA ILE A 268 -6.89 -14.27 -14.01
C ILE A 268 -6.64 -15.49 -14.90
N PHE A 269 -6.27 -16.63 -14.31
CA PHE A 269 -6.03 -17.86 -15.05
C PHE A 269 -7.32 -18.61 -15.43
N GLN A 270 -8.49 -18.21 -14.92
CA GLN A 270 -9.74 -18.96 -15.15
C GLN A 270 -10.12 -19.04 -16.64
N GLU A 271 -9.82 -18.00 -17.41
CA GLU A 271 -10.06 -17.94 -18.87
C GLU A 271 -8.94 -18.56 -19.72
N THR A 272 -7.84 -18.98 -19.07
CA THR A 272 -6.70 -19.58 -19.77
C THR A 272 -6.92 -21.06 -20.03
N ILE A 273 -6.13 -21.62 -20.96
CA ILE A 273 -6.20 -23.06 -21.32
C ILE A 273 -6.02 -24.00 -20.13
N LEU A 274 -5.40 -23.52 -19.04
CA LEU A 274 -5.16 -24.28 -17.82
C LEU A 274 -6.44 -24.57 -17.01
N LEU A 275 -7.41 -23.65 -16.99
CA LEU A 275 -8.59 -23.74 -16.13
C LEU A 275 -9.91 -23.67 -16.89
N LYS A 276 -9.92 -23.18 -18.13
CA LYS A 276 -11.15 -23.03 -18.93
C LYS A 276 -11.93 -24.35 -19.10
N TRP A 277 -11.23 -25.48 -19.21
CA TRP A 277 -11.84 -26.81 -19.33
C TRP A 277 -12.56 -27.28 -18.06
N SER A 278 -12.20 -26.72 -16.90
CA SER A 278 -12.74 -27.14 -15.59
C SER A 278 -14.10 -26.51 -15.28
N ASN A 279 -14.51 -25.48 -16.02
CA ASN A 279 -15.72 -24.68 -15.78
C ASN A 279 -15.80 -24.14 -14.33
N ILE A 280 -14.64 -23.90 -13.70
CA ILE A 280 -14.53 -23.37 -12.34
C ILE A 280 -14.52 -21.85 -12.40
N ILE A 281 -15.49 -21.23 -11.73
CA ILE A 281 -15.60 -19.77 -11.61
C ILE A 281 -14.93 -19.33 -10.31
N LEU A 282 -13.75 -18.72 -10.42
CA LEU A 282 -12.99 -18.17 -9.30
C LEU A 282 -13.33 -16.71 -9.02
N VAL A 283 -13.63 -15.95 -10.07
CA VAL A 283 -13.98 -14.55 -10.03
C VAL A 283 -15.21 -14.38 -10.91
N SER A 284 -16.38 -14.16 -10.30
CA SER A 284 -17.64 -13.99 -11.02
C SER A 284 -17.72 -12.64 -11.72
N GLU A 285 -18.25 -12.65 -12.94
CA GLU A 285 -18.43 -11.49 -13.82
C GLU A 285 -19.50 -10.49 -13.35
N GLU A 286 -19.64 -9.41 -14.10
CA GLU A 286 -20.68 -8.40 -13.90
C GLU A 286 -22.08 -8.99 -14.15
N GLY A 287 -23.04 -8.66 -13.27
CA GLY A 287 -24.38 -9.25 -13.28
C GLY A 287 -24.57 -10.45 -12.35
N ALA A 288 -23.49 -11.00 -11.79
CA ALA A 288 -23.57 -11.96 -10.69
C ALA A 288 -24.04 -11.27 -9.39
N SER A 289 -24.72 -12.01 -8.51
CA SER A 289 -25.18 -11.50 -7.21
C SER A 289 -24.04 -11.09 -6.27
N SER A 290 -22.81 -11.53 -6.52
CA SER A 290 -21.62 -11.18 -5.73
C SER A 290 -20.40 -11.08 -6.63
N ILE A 291 -20.30 -9.98 -7.39
CA ILE A 291 -19.19 -9.72 -8.32
C ILE A 291 -17.84 -9.92 -7.61
N GLY A 292 -16.90 -10.57 -8.30
CA GLY A 292 -15.56 -10.85 -7.79
C GLY A 292 -15.45 -12.06 -6.86
N MET A 293 -16.55 -12.74 -6.51
CA MET A 293 -16.53 -13.93 -5.64
C MET A 293 -16.41 -15.24 -6.43
N PRO A 294 -15.86 -16.30 -5.80
CA PRO A 294 -15.87 -17.63 -6.37
C PRO A 294 -17.25 -18.28 -6.21
N THR A 295 -17.66 -19.08 -7.19
CA THR A 295 -18.96 -19.80 -7.16
C THR A 295 -18.77 -21.31 -7.26
N HIS A 296 -19.75 -22.07 -6.74
CA HIS A 296 -19.78 -23.53 -6.82
C HIS A 296 -18.43 -24.19 -6.42
N GLY A 297 -17.84 -25.02 -7.29
CA GLY A 297 -16.55 -25.67 -7.07
C GLY A 297 -15.38 -24.70 -6.93
N GLY A 298 -15.51 -23.47 -7.43
CA GLY A 298 -14.52 -22.41 -7.24
C GLY A 298 -14.33 -22.00 -5.79
N LYS A 299 -15.36 -22.16 -4.94
CA LYS A 299 -15.24 -21.87 -3.50
C LYS A 299 -14.22 -22.78 -2.81
N LEU A 300 -14.19 -24.07 -3.18
CA LEU A 300 -13.23 -25.03 -2.63
C LEU A 300 -11.81 -24.69 -3.11
N LEU A 301 -11.64 -24.43 -4.42
CA LEU A 301 -10.33 -24.07 -4.96
C LEU A 301 -9.82 -22.76 -4.35
N ALA A 302 -10.68 -21.76 -4.21
CA ALA A 302 -10.35 -20.48 -3.56
C ALA A 302 -9.89 -20.68 -2.12
N PHE A 303 -10.61 -21.50 -1.34
CA PHE A 303 -10.23 -21.84 0.03
C PHE A 303 -8.85 -22.51 0.09
N LEU A 304 -8.60 -23.50 -0.79
CA LEU A 304 -7.30 -24.19 -0.86
C LEU A 304 -6.17 -23.23 -1.25
N VAL A 305 -6.39 -22.33 -2.20
CA VAL A 305 -5.43 -21.28 -2.59
C VAL A 305 -5.12 -20.38 -1.39
N VAL A 306 -6.13 -19.83 -0.71
CA VAL A 306 -5.93 -18.97 0.46
C VAL A 306 -5.14 -19.69 1.55
N CYS A 307 -5.54 -20.91 1.92
CA CYS A 307 -4.84 -21.71 2.92
C CYS A 307 -3.38 -21.97 2.51
N SER A 308 -3.13 -22.33 1.24
CA SER A 308 -1.78 -22.58 0.74
C SER A 308 -0.90 -21.33 0.80
N LEU A 309 -1.45 -20.14 0.49
CA LEU A 309 -0.72 -18.88 0.53
C LEU A 309 -0.46 -18.42 1.97
N ILE A 310 -1.38 -18.67 2.90
CA ILE A 310 -1.14 -18.44 4.34
C ILE A 310 -0.01 -19.33 4.85
N VAL A 311 -0.04 -20.63 4.53
CA VAL A 311 1.03 -21.56 4.93
C VAL A 311 2.36 -21.15 4.32
N ALA A 312 2.39 -20.79 3.03
CA ALA A 312 3.59 -20.30 2.35
C ALA A 312 4.13 -19.02 2.98
N SER A 313 3.25 -18.06 3.29
CA SER A 313 3.58 -16.82 3.98
C SER A 313 4.25 -17.08 5.35
N MET A 314 3.65 -17.95 6.16
CA MET A 314 4.19 -18.36 7.46
C MET A 314 5.53 -19.10 7.32
N TYR A 315 5.65 -19.99 6.33
CA TYR A 315 6.88 -20.74 6.07
C TYR A 315 8.04 -19.82 5.65
N ILE A 316 7.78 -18.84 4.77
CA ILE A 316 8.75 -17.82 4.38
C ILE A 316 9.19 -17.01 5.61
N GLY A 317 8.22 -16.57 6.42
CA GLY A 317 8.48 -15.84 7.66
C GLY A 317 9.33 -16.63 8.67
N TYR A 318 9.02 -17.92 8.83
CA TYR A 318 9.74 -18.86 9.68
C TYR A 318 11.20 -19.06 9.24
N LYS A 319 11.42 -19.31 7.94
CA LYS A 319 12.77 -19.50 7.37
C LYS A 319 13.63 -18.23 7.40
N TRP A 320 13.01 -17.05 7.38
CA TRP A 320 13.72 -15.77 7.33
C TRP A 320 14.07 -15.23 8.73
N HIS A 321 13.10 -14.72 9.50
CA HIS A 321 13.28 -14.12 10.83
C HIS A 321 12.00 -14.19 11.64
N TRP A 322 11.64 -15.39 12.11
CA TRP A 322 10.39 -15.66 12.80
C TRP A 322 10.03 -14.59 13.86
N LYS A 323 10.96 -14.28 14.78
CA LYS A 323 10.74 -13.33 15.90
C LYS A 323 10.31 -11.92 15.45
N THR A 324 10.81 -11.47 14.30
CA THR A 324 10.45 -10.16 13.75
C THR A 324 9.18 -10.28 12.92
N TRP A 325 9.12 -11.33 12.10
CA TRP A 325 8.02 -11.57 11.17
C TRP A 325 6.68 -11.75 11.89
N TRP A 326 6.59 -12.60 12.92
CA TRP A 326 5.32 -12.86 13.59
C TRP A 326 4.74 -11.59 14.22
N LYS A 327 5.59 -10.69 14.75
CA LYS A 327 5.15 -9.39 15.30
C LYS A 327 4.58 -8.48 14.20
N CYS A 328 5.28 -8.40 13.08
CA CYS A 328 4.81 -7.67 11.90
C CYS A 328 3.48 -8.25 11.37
N ALA A 329 3.37 -9.58 11.31
CA ALA A 329 2.17 -10.28 10.87
C ALA A 329 1.00 -10.04 11.83
N SER A 330 1.23 -10.11 13.14
CA SER A 330 0.22 -9.78 14.14
C SER A 330 -0.28 -8.35 13.98
N ILE A 331 0.62 -7.36 13.83
CA ILE A 331 0.23 -5.96 13.61
C ILE A 331 -0.61 -5.83 12.34
N PHE A 332 -0.14 -6.41 11.23
CA PHE A 332 -0.81 -6.32 9.95
C PHE A 332 -2.21 -6.93 10.00
N TYR A 333 -2.30 -8.21 10.40
CA TYR A 333 -3.57 -8.94 10.39
C TYR A 333 -4.52 -8.49 11.48
N LEU A 334 -4.07 -8.01 12.64
CA LEU A 334 -4.99 -7.45 13.64
C LEU A 334 -5.67 -6.17 13.14
N ILE A 335 -4.91 -5.25 12.53
CA ILE A 335 -5.49 -4.03 11.94
C ILE A 335 -6.42 -4.40 10.78
N TRP A 336 -5.95 -5.26 9.88
CA TRP A 336 -6.72 -5.67 8.71
C TRP A 336 -8.01 -6.41 9.09
N LEU A 337 -7.94 -7.35 10.05
CA LEU A 337 -9.11 -8.07 10.56
C LEU A 337 -10.08 -7.11 11.24
N SER A 338 -9.58 -6.21 12.09
CA SER A 338 -10.44 -5.23 12.78
C SER A 338 -11.21 -4.37 11.76
N ALA A 339 -10.54 -3.92 10.70
CA ALA A 339 -11.19 -3.16 9.64
C ALA A 339 -12.18 -4.03 8.84
N TYR A 340 -11.76 -5.17 8.29
CA TYR A 340 -12.64 -5.96 7.41
C TYR A 340 -13.81 -6.62 8.12
N THR A 341 -13.70 -6.88 9.42
CA THR A 341 -14.77 -7.51 10.22
C THR A 341 -15.63 -6.50 10.98
N THR A 342 -15.47 -5.20 10.72
CA THR A 342 -16.18 -4.12 11.44
C THR A 342 -16.03 -4.30 12.95
N ILE A 343 -14.79 -4.32 13.42
CA ILE A 343 -14.41 -4.57 14.83
C ILE A 343 -15.01 -5.90 15.33
N PHE A 344 -14.78 -6.98 14.57
CA PHE A 344 -15.18 -8.35 14.90
C PHE A 344 -16.70 -8.63 14.98
N THR A 345 -17.55 -7.70 14.54
CA THR A 345 -19.00 -7.91 14.47
C THR A 345 -19.41 -8.78 13.27
N ASN A 346 -18.59 -8.80 12.21
CA ASN A 346 -18.86 -9.52 10.97
C ASN A 346 -17.64 -10.31 10.47
N ILE A 347 -17.26 -11.33 11.24
CA ILE A 347 -16.00 -12.07 11.02
C ILE A 347 -16.00 -12.81 9.68
N PHE A 348 -17.01 -13.64 9.42
CA PHE A 348 -16.97 -14.55 8.27
C PHE A 348 -17.05 -13.82 6.93
N SER A 349 -18.06 -12.95 6.75
CA SER A 349 -18.21 -12.23 5.48
C SER A 349 -17.16 -11.13 5.30
N GLY A 350 -16.69 -10.52 6.40
CA GLY A 350 -15.59 -9.57 6.39
C GLY A 350 -14.29 -10.19 5.90
N VAL A 351 -13.90 -11.34 6.45
CA VAL A 351 -12.67 -12.04 6.02
C VAL A 351 -12.77 -12.52 4.58
N GLN A 352 -13.91 -13.12 4.18
CA GLN A 352 -14.10 -13.59 2.80
C GLN A 352 -14.02 -12.45 1.79
N SER A 353 -14.71 -11.34 2.09
CA SER A 353 -14.74 -10.19 1.18
C SER A 353 -13.40 -9.45 1.12
N GLY A 354 -12.69 -9.36 2.24
CA GLY A 354 -11.35 -8.78 2.26
C GLY A 354 -10.31 -9.62 1.54
N ILE A 355 -10.22 -10.91 1.85
CA ILE A 355 -9.14 -11.78 1.34
C ILE A 355 -9.31 -12.07 -0.16
N TRP A 356 -10.56 -12.15 -0.63
CA TRP A 356 -10.88 -12.55 -1.99
C TRP A 356 -11.61 -11.46 -2.77
N GLN A 357 -12.76 -11.02 -2.28
CA GLN A 357 -13.68 -10.20 -3.08
C GLN A 357 -13.12 -8.82 -3.45
N SER A 358 -12.35 -8.17 -2.58
CA SER A 358 -11.75 -6.84 -2.86
C SER A 358 -10.89 -6.89 -4.12
N LEU A 359 -9.91 -7.80 -4.18
CA LEU A 359 -9.08 -7.98 -5.37
C LEU A 359 -9.86 -8.61 -6.54
N GLY A 360 -10.73 -9.59 -6.27
CA GLY A 360 -11.55 -10.22 -7.29
C GLY A 360 -12.43 -9.22 -8.04
N TYR A 361 -13.08 -8.31 -7.31
CA TYR A 361 -13.88 -7.23 -7.89
C TYR A 361 -13.01 -6.30 -8.74
N TRP A 362 -11.85 -5.89 -8.23
CA TRP A 362 -10.92 -5.03 -8.96
C TRP A 362 -10.40 -5.66 -10.27
N ILE A 363 -10.25 -6.99 -10.32
CA ILE A 363 -9.87 -7.73 -11.53
C ILE A 363 -10.99 -7.69 -12.58
N VAL A 364 -12.25 -7.89 -12.19
CA VAL A 364 -13.40 -7.86 -13.12
C VAL A 364 -13.58 -6.48 -13.72
N GLN A 365 -13.41 -5.44 -12.90
CA GLN A 365 -13.63 -4.04 -13.28
C GLN A 365 -12.59 -3.49 -14.28
N GLN A 366 -11.60 -4.27 -14.73
CA GLN A 366 -10.63 -3.81 -15.73
C GLN A 366 -11.24 -3.65 -17.13
N GLY A 367 -12.31 -4.40 -17.44
CA GLY A 367 -13.00 -4.36 -18.73
C GLY A 367 -13.96 -3.18 -18.89
N GLU A 368 -14.44 -2.62 -17.77
CA GLU A 368 -15.26 -1.42 -17.76
C GLU A 368 -14.43 -0.24 -18.23
N ALA A 369 -14.80 0.37 -19.35
CA ALA A 369 -14.05 1.37 -20.09
C ALA A 369 -13.90 2.71 -19.33
N ARG A 370 -13.18 2.71 -18.21
CA ARG A 370 -12.72 3.91 -17.48
C ARG A 370 -11.36 4.41 -18.02
N GLY A 371 -10.72 3.62 -18.89
CA GLY A 371 -9.43 3.88 -19.52
C GLY A 371 -9.48 4.63 -20.86
N SER A 372 -10.66 5.03 -21.36
CA SER A 372 -10.81 5.90 -22.54
C SER A 372 -10.44 7.37 -22.26
N GLN A 373 -9.64 7.60 -21.22
CA GLN A 373 -9.11 8.92 -20.93
C GLN A 373 -8.16 9.35 -22.06
N PRO A 374 -8.18 10.63 -22.46
CA PRO A 374 -7.29 11.13 -23.49
C PRO A 374 -5.82 10.79 -23.20
N ALA A 375 -5.06 10.44 -24.23
CA ALA A 375 -3.66 9.97 -24.11
C ALA A 375 -2.75 10.89 -23.28
N HIS A 376 -3.03 12.20 -23.26
CA HIS A 376 -2.27 13.18 -22.50
C HIS A 376 -2.37 13.03 -20.98
N TYR A 377 -3.43 12.41 -20.46
CA TYR A 377 -3.52 12.08 -19.02
C TYR A 377 -2.51 10.99 -18.61
N TYR A 378 -2.08 10.14 -19.54
CA TYR A 378 -1.06 9.11 -19.28
C TYR A 378 0.37 9.63 -19.45
N LEU A 379 0.57 10.72 -20.19
CA LEU A 379 1.88 11.35 -20.40
C LEU A 379 2.29 12.31 -19.26
N THR A 380 1.37 12.64 -18.36
CA THR A 380 1.56 13.58 -17.24
C THR A 380 1.74 12.92 -15.87
N LEU A 381 1.72 11.58 -15.83
CA LEU A 381 2.19 10.75 -14.70
C LEU A 381 3.68 10.48 -14.85
#